data_AF-A0A372LAK9-F1
#
_entry.id   AF-A0A372LAK9-F1
#
_cell.length_a   1.000
_cell.length_b   1.000
_cell.length_c   1.000
_cell.angle_alpha   90.00
_cell.angle_beta   90.00
_cell.angle_gamma   90.00
#
_symmetry.space_group_name_H-M   'P 1'
#
loop_
_entity.id
_entity.type
_entity.pdbx_description
1 polymer ?
#
loop_
_entity_poly.entity_id
_entity_poly.type
_entity_poly.pdbx_seq_one_letter_code
_entity_poly.pdbx_strand_id
1 'polypeptide(L)'
;MFYCLDVFSEDIYFLEDENAIVLFKIEAGCLHVFDIISQEEIDLARIINKIARPENNKVVFHFTPEYDGVYMSKESLHSSNMLFVRWNHGEIPFPEHFKHPITSLA
;
A
#
# COMPACT_ATOMS: atom_id res chain seq x y z
N MET A 1 12.52 2.43 2.06
CA MET A 1 11.98 1.37 2.95
C MET A 1 12.88 1.17 4.19
N PHE A 2 13.35 2.25 4.84
CA PHE A 2 14.19 2.11 6.04
C PHE A 2 13.32 1.95 7.31
N TYR A 3 12.19 2.65 7.39
CA TYR A 3 11.26 2.61 8.53
C TYR A 3 10.27 1.43 8.51
N CYS A 4 10.19 0.71 7.40
CA CYS A 4 9.28 -0.43 7.27
C CYS A 4 9.50 -1.48 8.37
N LEU A 5 10.76 -1.81 8.65
CA LEU A 5 11.11 -2.81 9.66
C LEU A 5 10.97 -2.29 11.09
N ASP A 6 10.95 -0.97 11.29
CA ASP A 6 10.84 -0.37 12.62
C ASP A 6 9.35 -0.21 13.00
N VAL A 7 8.55 0.40 12.13
CA VAL A 7 7.15 0.73 12.38
C VAL A 7 6.20 -0.45 12.13
N PHE A 8 6.49 -1.29 11.13
CA PHE A 8 5.59 -2.35 10.69
C PHE A 8 6.14 -3.75 10.99
N SER A 9 7.14 -3.90 11.86
CA SER A 9 7.79 -5.20 12.15
C SER A 9 6.81 -6.35 12.43
N GLU A 10 5.74 -6.07 13.15
CA GLU A 10 4.71 -7.04 13.53
C GLU A 10 3.56 -7.18 12.50
N ASP A 11 3.61 -6.39 11.43
CA ASP A 11 2.56 -6.29 10.41
C ASP A 11 3.02 -6.84 9.04
N ILE A 12 4.13 -7.60 8.99
CA ILE A 12 4.69 -8.23 7.77
C ILE A 12 4.40 -9.72 7.78
N TYR A 13 3.66 -10.20 6.78
CA TYR A 13 3.24 -11.60 6.68
C TYR A 13 3.66 -12.19 5.34
N PHE A 14 4.22 -13.40 5.36
CA PHE A 14 4.45 -14.17 4.12
C PHE A 14 3.27 -15.11 3.87
N LEU A 15 2.62 -14.96 2.72
CA LEU A 15 1.54 -15.82 2.27
C LEU A 15 2.09 -16.86 1.29
N GLU A 16 2.32 -18.09 1.77
CA GLU A 16 3.00 -19.15 1.01
C GLU A 16 2.27 -19.49 -0.30
N ASP A 17 0.94 -19.66 -0.29
CA ASP A 17 0.16 -20.03 -1.49
C ASP A 17 0.13 -18.94 -2.58
N GLU A 18 0.44 -17.70 -2.21
CA GLU A 18 0.49 -16.54 -3.08
C GLU A 18 1.94 -16.15 -3.42
N ASN A 19 2.93 -16.79 -2.78
CA ASN A 19 4.35 -16.43 -2.85
C ASN A 19 4.57 -14.91 -2.71
N ALA A 20 3.85 -14.29 -1.78
CA ALA A 20 3.80 -12.85 -1.63
C ALA A 20 4.01 -12.44 -0.17
N ILE A 21 4.72 -11.33 0.04
CA ILE A 21 4.82 -10.67 1.34
C ILE A 21 3.72 -9.60 1.38
N VAL A 22 2.85 -9.67 2.37
CA VAL A 22 1.74 -8.74 2.57
C VAL A 22 1.97 -7.95 3.85
N LEU A 23 2.00 -6.63 3.73
CA LEU A 23 2.10 -5.72 4.86
C LEU A 23 0.69 -5.26 5.21
N PHE A 24 0.15 -5.74 6.31
CA PHE A 24 -1.23 -5.40 6.69
C PHE A 24 -1.46 -5.39 8.19
N LYS A 25 -2.48 -4.66 8.60
CA LYS A 25 -2.95 -4.61 9.98
C LYS A 25 -4.46 -4.58 10.04
N ILE A 26 -5.03 -5.17 11.07
CA ILE A 26 -6.46 -5.06 11.37
C ILE A 26 -6.65 -4.17 12.60
N GLU A 27 -7.34 -3.04 12.44
CA GLU A 27 -7.65 -2.11 13.53
C GLU A 27 -9.13 -1.73 13.51
N ALA A 28 -9.82 -1.89 14.65
CA ALA A 28 -11.22 -1.51 14.81
C ALA A 28 -12.17 -2.03 13.69
N GLY A 29 -11.93 -3.27 13.22
CA GLY A 29 -12.72 -3.87 12.13
C GLY A 29 -12.32 -3.41 10.72
N CYS A 30 -11.30 -2.58 10.57
CA CYS A 30 -10.76 -2.15 9.29
C CYS A 30 -9.48 -2.92 8.96
N LEU A 31 -9.42 -3.54 7.77
CA LEU A 31 -8.22 -4.15 7.22
C LEU A 31 -7.42 -3.09 6.46
N HIS A 32 -6.28 -2.68 7.00
CA HIS A 32 -5.34 -1.77 6.36
C HIS A 32 -4.26 -2.57 5.64
N VAL A 33 -4.16 -2.41 4.33
CA VAL A 33 -3.11 -3.04 3.51
C VAL A 33 -2.14 -1.95 3.06
N PHE A 34 -0.91 -2.05 3.53
CA PHE A 34 0.13 -1.06 3.31
C PHE A 34 0.92 -1.31 2.03
N ASP A 35 1.23 -2.58 1.74
CA ASP A 35 1.96 -2.99 0.54
C ASP A 35 1.78 -4.49 0.28
N ILE A 36 1.98 -4.91 -0.97
CA ILE A 36 2.06 -6.31 -1.37
C ILE A 36 3.25 -6.48 -2.30
N ILE A 37 4.22 -7.30 -1.86
CA ILE A 37 5.48 -7.51 -2.56
C ILE A 37 5.49 -8.95 -3.08
N SER A 38 5.54 -9.10 -4.39
CA SER A 38 5.66 -10.40 -5.07
C SER A 38 6.60 -10.28 -6.28
N GLN A 39 7.18 -11.42 -6.67
CA GLN A 39 7.93 -11.53 -7.93
C GLN A 39 7.00 -11.81 -9.13
N GLU A 40 5.76 -12.22 -8.86
CA GLU A 40 4.76 -12.61 -9.84
C GLU A 40 3.54 -11.69 -9.76
N GLU A 41 2.72 -11.70 -10.81
CA GLU A 41 1.44 -11.01 -10.80
C GLU A 41 0.52 -11.61 -9.71
N ILE A 42 -0.11 -10.74 -8.92
CA ILE A 42 -0.92 -11.14 -7.78
C ILE A 42 -2.41 -10.99 -8.07
N ASP A 43 -3.20 -11.98 -7.64
CA ASP A 43 -4.64 -11.83 -7.51
C ASP A 43 -4.96 -11.11 -6.19
N LEU A 44 -5.19 -9.79 -6.28
CA LEU A 44 -5.51 -8.96 -5.12
C LEU A 44 -6.78 -9.45 -4.40
N ALA A 45 -7.80 -9.91 -5.13
CA ALA A 45 -9.03 -10.40 -4.50
C ALA A 45 -8.77 -11.68 -3.70
N ARG A 46 -7.92 -12.59 -4.22
CA ARG A 46 -7.50 -13.81 -3.51
C ARG A 46 -6.76 -13.47 -2.22
N ILE A 47 -5.81 -12.52 -2.28
CA ILE A 47 -5.07 -12.07 -1.09
C ILE A 47 -6.02 -11.48 -0.04
N ILE A 48 -6.90 -10.57 -0.43
CA ILE A 48 -7.84 -9.94 0.50
C ILE A 48 -8.77 -10.97 1.15
N ASN A 49 -9.30 -11.93 0.38
CA ASN A 49 -10.15 -12.99 0.92
C ASN A 49 -9.42 -13.89 1.93
N LYS A 50 -8.10 -14.04 1.79
CA LYS A 50 -7.28 -14.87 2.71
C LYS A 50 -6.96 -14.16 4.03
N ILE A 51 -6.75 -12.84 4.00
CA ILE A 51 -6.34 -12.08 5.19
C ILE A 51 -7.51 -11.38 5.90
N ALA A 52 -8.63 -11.15 5.22
CA ALA A 52 -9.81 -10.55 5.82
C ALA A 52 -10.49 -11.51 6.81
N ARG A 53 -11.02 -10.95 7.90
CA ARG A 53 -11.83 -11.65 8.90
C ARG A 53 -13.31 -11.34 8.69
N PRO A 54 -14.25 -12.18 9.19
CA PRO A 54 -15.70 -11.94 9.07
C PRO A 54 -16.14 -10.60 9.67
N GLU A 55 -15.42 -10.12 10.66
CA GLU A 55 -15.65 -8.86 11.37
C GLU A 55 -15.03 -7.64 10.64
N ASN A 56 -14.29 -7.85 9.55
CA ASN A 56 -13.79 -6.76 8.73
C ASN A 56 -14.87 -6.22 7.79
N ASN A 57 -15.34 -5.00 8.07
CA ASN A 57 -16.36 -4.33 7.26
C ASN A 57 -15.79 -3.38 6.20
N LYS A 58 -14.48 -3.13 6.24
CA LYS A 58 -13.79 -2.17 5.39
C LYS A 58 -12.36 -2.62 5.10
N VAL A 59 -11.94 -2.45 3.86
CA VAL A 59 -10.54 -2.60 3.42
C VAL A 59 -10.02 -1.22 2.99
N VAL A 60 -8.82 -0.86 3.44
CA VAL A 60 -8.13 0.38 3.08
C VAL A 60 -6.79 0.03 2.46
N PHE A 61 -6.63 0.36 1.18
CA PHE A 61 -5.35 0.28 0.48
C PHE A 61 -4.59 1.59 0.65
N HIS A 62 -3.35 1.54 1.15
CA HIS A 62 -2.49 2.72 1.28
C HIS A 62 -1.60 2.99 0.07
N PHE A 63 -1.74 2.15 -0.95
CA PHE A 63 -1.18 2.26 -2.31
C PHE A 63 -2.32 2.38 -3.34
N THR A 64 -1.99 2.59 -4.61
CA THR A 64 -2.97 2.59 -5.70
C THR A 64 -3.15 1.15 -6.19
N PRO A 65 -4.26 0.47 -5.87
CA PRO A 65 -4.48 -0.89 -6.34
C PRO A 65 -4.78 -0.90 -7.85
N GLU A 66 -4.25 -1.88 -8.55
CA GLU A 66 -4.64 -2.20 -9.92
C GLU A 66 -5.93 -3.02 -9.85
N TYR A 67 -7.07 -2.34 -9.97
CA TYR A 67 -8.40 -2.93 -9.93
C TYR A 67 -9.18 -2.54 -11.18
N ASP A 68 -9.55 -3.53 -11.98
CA ASP A 68 -10.39 -3.30 -13.14
C ASP A 68 -11.80 -2.83 -12.72
N GLY A 69 -12.33 -1.86 -13.45
CA GLY A 69 -13.72 -1.42 -13.29
C GLY A 69 -14.00 -0.47 -12.11
N VAL A 70 -12.97 0.06 -11.43
CA VAL A 70 -13.11 1.05 -10.36
C VAL A 70 -12.71 2.44 -10.84
N TYR A 71 -13.61 3.42 -10.67
CA TYR A 71 -13.28 4.82 -10.90
C TYR A 71 -12.62 5.42 -9.66
N MET A 72 -11.38 5.88 -9.82
CA MET A 72 -10.60 6.48 -8.73
C MET A 72 -10.63 8.01 -8.85
N SER A 73 -10.93 8.70 -7.76
CA SER A 73 -10.67 10.13 -7.62
C SER A 73 -9.29 10.38 -7.00
N LYS A 74 -8.71 11.54 -7.28
CA LYS A 74 -7.43 11.97 -6.72
C LYS A 74 -7.65 13.24 -5.90
N GLU A 75 -7.04 13.30 -4.72
CA GLU A 75 -7.07 14.47 -3.85
C GLU A 75 -5.66 14.80 -3.38
N SER A 76 -5.35 16.09 -3.26
CA SER A 76 -4.07 16.55 -2.73
C SER A 76 -4.02 16.29 -1.22
N LEU A 77 -3.04 15.49 -0.79
CA LEU A 77 -2.78 15.26 0.62
C LEU A 77 -1.77 16.29 1.12
N HIS A 78 -2.17 17.11 2.10
CA HIS A 78 -1.26 18.01 2.82
C HIS A 78 -1.03 17.47 4.24
N SER A 79 0.21 17.09 4.55
CA SER A 79 0.61 16.69 5.90
C SER A 79 1.91 17.40 6.33
N SER A 80 2.16 17.48 7.63
CA SER A 80 3.38 18.11 8.17
C SER A 80 4.66 17.32 7.83
N ASN A 81 4.54 16.02 7.57
CA ASN A 81 5.67 15.09 7.40
C ASN A 81 5.86 14.67 5.94
N MET A 82 5.59 15.54 4.97
CA MET A 82 5.74 15.20 3.56
C MET A 82 7.20 15.10 3.13
N LEU A 83 7.50 14.07 2.32
CA LEU A 83 8.77 13.95 1.61
C LEU A 83 8.72 14.74 0.30
N PHE A 84 9.90 15.19 -0.14
CA PHE A 84 10.08 15.96 -1.37
C PHE A 84 11.02 15.23 -2.32
N VAL A 85 10.70 15.28 -3.62
CA VAL A 85 11.59 14.81 -4.69
C VAL A 85 12.24 16.03 -5.33
N ARG A 86 13.58 16.08 -5.34
CA ARG A 86 14.30 17.04 -6.18
C ARG A 86 14.35 16.49 -7.60
N TRP A 87 13.41 16.93 -8.44
CA TRP A 87 13.37 16.57 -9.84
C TRP A 87 14.36 17.42 -10.65
N ASN A 88 15.28 16.76 -11.35
CA ASN A 88 16.08 17.41 -12.38
C ASN A 88 15.27 17.37 -13.68
N HIS A 89 14.93 18.54 -14.24
CA HIS A 89 14.05 18.75 -15.41
C HIS A 89 14.59 18.15 -16.72
N GLY A 90 14.98 16.87 -16.70
CA GLY A 90 15.42 16.10 -17.86
C GLY A 90 14.25 15.51 -18.62
N GLU A 91 14.53 14.46 -19.38
CA GLU A 91 13.60 13.91 -20.39
C GLU A 91 12.37 13.20 -19.80
N ILE A 92 12.40 12.82 -18.53
CA ILE A 92 11.30 12.08 -17.89
C ILE A 92 10.36 13.08 -17.20
N PRO A 93 9.09 13.21 -17.66
CA PRO A 93 8.10 14.04 -16.99
C PRO A 93 7.75 13.45 -15.61
N PHE A 94 7.65 14.31 -14.60
CA PHE A 94 7.14 13.94 -13.29
C PHE A 94 5.62 14.05 -13.29
N PRO A 95 4.93 13.08 -12.68
CA PRO A 95 3.48 13.08 -12.63
C PRO A 95 2.95 14.26 -11.81
N GLU A 96 1.82 14.81 -12.24
CA GLU A 96 1.12 15.89 -11.53
C GLU A 96 0.70 15.47 -10.10
N HIS A 97 0.33 14.20 -9.93
CA HIS A 97 -0.02 13.62 -8.64
C HIS A 97 0.89 12.44 -8.33
N PHE A 98 1.53 12.50 -7.16
CA PHE A 98 2.43 11.47 -6.67
C PHE A 98 2.32 11.36 -5.15
N LYS A 99 2.42 10.13 -4.63
CA LYS A 99 2.48 9.86 -3.20
C LYS A 99 3.65 8.91 -2.94
N HIS A 100 4.49 9.25 -1.97
CA HIS A 100 5.51 8.33 -1.49
C HIS A 100 4.88 7.11 -0.82
N PRO A 101 5.49 5.92 -0.90
CA PRO A 101 5.04 4.77 -0.12
C PRO A 101 4.94 5.13 1.36
N ILE A 102 3.84 4.76 2.02
CA ILE A 102 3.62 5.06 3.44
C ILE A 102 4.72 4.45 4.33
N THR A 103 5.31 3.33 3.90
CA THR A 103 6.45 2.65 4.54
C THR A 103 7.77 3.43 4.47
N SER A 104 7.78 4.60 3.83
CA SER A 104 8.91 5.54 3.83
C SER A 104 8.77 6.68 4.84
N LEU A 105 7.60 6.82 5.47
CA LEU A 105 7.26 7.86 6.43
C LEU A 105 7.20 7.26 7.84
N ALA A 106 7.86 7.91 8.81
CA ALA A 106 7.74 7.63 10.24
C ALA A 106 7.15 8.86 10.96
#